data_AF-S2JMI8-F1
#
_entry.id   AF-S2JMI8-F1
#
_cell.length_a   1.000
_cell.length_b   1.000
_cell.length_c   1.000
_cell.angle_alpha   90.00
_cell.angle_beta   90.00
_cell.angle_gamma   90.00
#
_symmetry.space_group_name_H-M   'P 1'
#
loop_
_entity.id
_entity.type
_entity.pdbx_description
1 polymer ?
#
loop_
_entity_poly.entity_id
_entity_poly.type
_entity_poly.pdbx_seq_one_letter_code
_entity_poly.pdbx_strand_id
1 'polypeptide(L)'
;MSQESKRQQINALMQQNPSTMTVVDGQIYEIPLQAQENTFLLVNLPAHFPEEPPVITLSPTGMRHPWIEGDVIMHDALPSWTQQSNLGVLVKDIREEFTKRPPAKKNEQKEDGYSARPPPPIPSASTSSTLPMNPEYSAISKLSPEQMEELLSNETAFDIFFHSLERVKNLRTFQEELLSGNEQLAHKNLSKEDQLLKLRSEVENLHGQFKVDKLEFEQKEKLQNEAYNRFSSSTVLTRLKASVYESDELSESVAQSFLDGNLDNDSFVKQFREFRKVYHLRASKLERAQKDNLFVPY
;
A
#
# COMPACT_ATOMS: atom_id res chain seq x y z
N MET A 1 3.68 29.32 -13.23
CA MET A 1 2.59 29.03 -12.28
C MET A 1 2.89 27.78 -11.46
N SER A 2 2.94 26.58 -12.04
CA SER A 2 3.17 25.32 -11.28
C SER A 2 4.50 25.29 -10.50
N GLN A 3 5.62 25.69 -11.10
CA GLN A 3 6.94 25.71 -10.44
C GLN A 3 7.04 26.66 -9.23
N GLU A 4 6.33 27.79 -9.27
CA GLU A 4 6.35 28.76 -8.16
C GLU A 4 5.52 28.27 -6.97
N SER A 5 4.36 27.66 -7.26
CA SER A 5 3.53 27.00 -6.25
C SER A 5 4.26 25.82 -5.59
N LYS A 6 4.96 24.98 -6.38
CA LYS A 6 5.82 23.91 -5.87
C LYS A 6 6.88 24.45 -4.91
N ARG A 7 7.59 25.53 -5.28
CA ARG A 7 8.60 26.16 -4.41
C ARG A 7 7.99 26.71 -3.11
N GLN A 8 6.79 27.28 -3.18
CA GLN A 8 6.07 27.78 -2.01
C GLN A 8 5.72 26.64 -1.03
N GLN A 9 5.25 25.49 -1.53
CA GLN A 9 4.93 24.31 -0.71
C GLN A 9 6.18 23.71 -0.04
N ILE A 10 7.30 23.65 -0.77
CA ILE A 10 8.59 23.17 -0.22
C ILE A 10 9.08 24.12 0.89
N ASN A 11 8.97 25.43 0.67
CA ASN A 11 9.32 26.42 1.70
C ASN A 11 8.43 26.27 2.94
N ALA A 12 7.12 26.03 2.75
CA ALA A 12 6.20 25.76 3.87
C ALA A 12 6.57 24.48 4.63
N LEU A 13 6.97 23.41 3.92
CA LEU A 13 7.46 22.17 4.52
C LEU A 13 8.67 22.44 5.42
N MET A 14 9.70 23.11 4.89
CA MET A 14 10.92 23.41 5.64
C MET A 14 10.67 24.34 6.83
N GLN A 15 9.79 25.34 6.67
CA GLN A 15 9.47 26.30 7.73
C GLN A 15 8.74 25.64 8.90
N GLN A 16 7.79 24.74 8.61
CA GLN A 16 6.97 24.10 9.64
C GLN A 16 7.59 22.82 10.22
N ASN A 17 8.54 22.23 9.50
CA ASN A 17 9.27 21.03 9.89
C ASN A 17 10.77 21.28 9.85
N PRO A 18 11.36 21.90 10.89
CA PRO A 18 12.77 22.33 10.88
C PRO A 18 13.76 21.16 10.83
N SER A 19 13.32 19.93 11.10
CA SER A 19 14.14 18.71 10.99
C SER A 19 14.19 18.13 9.57
N THR A 20 13.59 18.79 8.58
CA THR A 20 13.53 18.29 7.20
C THR A 20 14.92 18.31 6.55
N MET A 21 15.34 17.18 6.03
CA MET A 21 16.53 17.01 5.19
C MET A 21 16.12 16.82 3.72
N THR A 22 16.90 17.42 2.81
CA THR A 22 16.67 17.25 1.37
C THR A 22 17.49 16.05 0.90
N VAL A 23 16.81 15.00 0.41
CA VAL A 23 17.46 13.81 -0.16
C VAL A 23 17.69 14.03 -1.66
N VAL A 24 16.63 14.46 -2.35
CA VAL A 24 16.70 14.83 -3.78
C VAL A 24 15.99 16.17 -3.95
N ASP A 25 16.73 17.17 -4.39
CA ASP A 25 16.22 18.53 -4.53
C ASP A 25 14.96 18.58 -5.41
N GLY A 26 13.91 19.22 -4.91
CA GLY A 26 12.63 19.33 -5.59
C GLY A 26 11.84 18.02 -5.73
N GLN A 27 12.27 16.90 -5.13
CA GLN A 27 11.60 15.60 -5.27
C GLN A 27 11.40 14.88 -3.94
N ILE A 28 12.45 14.65 -3.16
CA ILE A 28 12.38 13.78 -1.97
C ILE A 28 12.94 14.51 -0.76
N TYR A 29 12.12 14.56 0.29
CA TYR A 29 12.47 15.15 1.57
C TYR A 29 12.30 14.12 2.69
N GLU A 30 13.25 14.09 3.61
CA GLU A 30 13.27 13.17 4.74
C GLU A 30 13.05 13.96 6.04
N ILE A 31 12.17 13.48 6.91
CA ILE A 31 11.91 14.12 8.20
C ILE A 31 12.04 13.07 9.32
N PRO A 32 13.02 13.21 10.23
CA PRO A 32 13.21 12.26 11.33
C PRO A 32 12.07 12.38 12.35
N LEU A 33 11.61 11.22 12.83
CA LEU A 33 10.65 11.10 13.90
C LEU A 33 11.39 10.92 15.22
N GLN A 34 11.19 11.84 16.16
CA GLN A 34 11.88 11.81 17.46
C GLN A 34 11.38 10.69 18.39
N ALA A 35 10.28 10.04 18.06
CA ALA A 35 9.65 9.03 18.91
C ALA A 35 10.35 7.66 18.87
N GLN A 36 11.14 7.36 17.83
CA GLN A 36 11.84 6.08 17.68
C GLN A 36 13.17 6.27 16.97
N GLU A 37 14.22 5.60 17.46
CA GLU A 37 15.52 5.64 16.82
C GLU A 37 15.43 5.10 15.38
N ASN A 38 16.03 5.84 14.45
CA ASN A 38 16.17 5.46 13.05
C ASN A 38 14.87 5.35 12.23
N THR A 39 13.80 6.08 12.62
CA THR A 39 12.54 6.15 11.86
C THR A 39 12.33 7.53 11.26
N PHE A 40 12.00 7.58 9.97
CA PHE A 40 11.85 8.83 9.21
C PHE A 40 10.67 8.80 8.24
N LEU A 41 10.04 9.96 8.07
CA LEU A 41 9.04 10.22 7.04
C LEU A 41 9.74 10.58 5.74
N LEU A 42 9.35 9.94 4.65
CA LEU A 42 9.78 10.26 3.30
C LEU A 42 8.62 10.93 2.57
N VAL A 43 8.82 12.20 2.19
CA VAL A 43 7.88 12.98 1.41
C VAL A 43 8.37 13.01 -0.03
N ASN A 44 7.66 12.30 -0.90
CA ASN A 44 7.93 12.25 -2.33
C ASN A 44 6.97 13.16 -3.09
N LEU A 45 7.53 14.12 -3.83
CA LEU A 45 6.82 15.08 -4.66
C LEU A 45 6.83 14.60 -6.12
N PRO A 46 5.67 14.24 -6.71
CA PRO A 46 5.61 13.82 -8.09
C PRO A 46 5.96 14.93 -9.09
N ALA A 47 6.15 14.55 -10.36
CA ALA A 47 6.55 15.47 -11.43
C ALA A 47 5.55 16.61 -11.64
N HIS A 48 4.25 16.34 -11.44
CA HIS A 48 3.15 17.29 -11.60
C HIS A 48 2.72 17.96 -10.28
N PHE A 49 3.46 17.79 -9.18
CA PHE A 49 3.14 18.45 -7.91
C PHE A 49 3.13 19.99 -8.04
N PRO A 50 2.14 20.72 -7.47
CA PRO A 50 1.10 20.26 -6.54
C PRO A 50 -0.26 19.89 -7.15
N GLU A 51 -0.37 19.75 -8.48
CA GLU A 51 -1.60 19.24 -9.13
C GLU A 51 -1.87 17.79 -8.74
N GLU A 52 -0.79 17.01 -8.61
CA GLU A 52 -0.80 15.66 -8.06
C GLU A 52 -0.39 15.70 -6.57
N PRO A 53 -1.07 14.94 -5.69
CA PRO A 53 -0.77 14.94 -4.25
C PRO A 53 0.63 14.38 -3.95
N PRO A 54 1.24 14.79 -2.83
CA PRO A 54 2.50 14.19 -2.37
C PRO A 54 2.26 12.75 -1.90
N VAL A 55 3.23 11.87 -2.10
CA VAL A 55 3.22 10.52 -1.53
C VAL A 55 4.11 10.52 -0.30
N ILE A 56 3.53 10.21 0.86
CA ILE A 56 4.26 10.19 2.14
C ILE A 56 4.39 8.75 2.59
N THR A 57 5.61 8.30 2.84
CA THR A 57 5.91 6.93 3.28
C THR A 57 6.72 6.94 4.56
N LEU A 58 6.71 5.82 5.29
CA LEU A 58 7.54 5.62 6.48
C LEU A 58 8.74 4.73 6.16
N SER A 59 9.88 5.01 6.78
CA SER A 59 11.06 4.14 6.74
C SER A 59 11.63 3.93 8.15
N PRO A 60 12.03 2.71 8.54
CA PRO A 60 12.07 1.48 7.73
C PRO A 60 10.67 0.93 7.39
N THR A 61 10.58 0.09 6.36
CA THR A 61 9.32 -0.54 5.93
C THR A 61 8.82 -1.60 6.92
N GLY A 62 7.53 -1.93 6.86
CA GLY A 62 6.89 -2.94 7.73
C GLY A 62 6.43 -2.42 9.09
N MET A 63 6.19 -1.12 9.20
CA MET A 63 5.68 -0.48 10.41
C MET A 63 4.15 -0.48 10.42
N ARG A 64 3.54 -0.62 11.61
CA ARG A 64 2.08 -0.59 11.80
C ARG A 64 1.64 0.67 12.55
N HIS A 65 0.65 1.34 11.97
CA HIS A 65 -0.09 2.44 12.58
C HIS A 65 -1.47 2.54 11.88
N PRO A 66 -2.54 3.04 12.54
CA PRO A 66 -3.85 3.24 11.88
C PRO A 66 -3.83 4.10 10.62
N TRP A 67 -2.84 4.98 10.49
CA TRP A 67 -2.61 5.83 9.31
C TRP A 67 -1.59 5.25 8.33
N ILE A 68 -1.19 3.98 8.46
CA ILE A 68 -0.21 3.35 7.55
C ILE A 68 -0.84 2.14 6.87
N GLU A 69 -0.81 2.12 5.55
CA GLU A 69 -1.21 0.98 4.72
C GLU A 69 -0.05 0.57 3.79
N GLY A 70 0.42 -0.67 3.94
CA GLY A 70 1.67 -1.13 3.32
C GLY A 70 2.88 -0.46 3.98
N ASP A 71 3.20 0.75 3.53
CA ASP A 71 4.18 1.69 4.09
C ASP A 71 3.79 3.16 3.78
N VAL A 72 2.63 3.36 3.15
CA VAL A 72 2.12 4.66 2.72
C VAL A 72 1.25 5.24 3.82
N ILE A 73 1.41 6.53 4.08
CA ILE A 73 0.64 7.24 5.09
C ILE A 73 -0.69 7.67 4.48
N MET A 74 -1.77 7.18 5.08
CA MET A 74 -3.14 7.47 4.71
C MET A 74 -3.66 8.58 5.65
N HIS A 75 -3.69 9.81 5.14
CA HIS A 75 -4.17 10.99 5.86
C HIS A 75 -5.35 11.62 5.11
N ASP A 76 -6.39 12.08 5.82
CA ASP A 76 -7.65 12.56 5.23
C ASP A 76 -7.49 13.76 4.26
N ALA A 77 -6.39 14.51 4.41
CA ALA A 77 -6.04 15.62 3.52
C ALA A 77 -5.44 15.20 2.17
N LEU A 78 -5.02 13.94 2.00
CA LEU A 78 -4.42 13.44 0.75
C LEU A 78 -5.49 13.18 -0.34
N PRO A 79 -6.63 12.51 -0.06
CA PRO A 79 -7.71 12.36 -1.05
C PRO A 79 -8.37 13.67 -1.47
N SER A 80 -8.34 14.68 -0.59
CA SER A 80 -8.91 16.01 -0.81
C SER A 80 -7.85 17.07 -1.17
N TRP A 81 -6.68 16.63 -1.60
CA TRP A 81 -5.55 17.52 -1.89
C TRP A 81 -5.87 18.50 -3.03
N THR A 82 -5.47 19.76 -2.84
CA THR A 82 -5.60 20.82 -3.85
C THR A 82 -4.31 21.63 -3.90
N GLN A 83 -4.13 22.45 -4.95
CA GLN A 83 -2.99 23.38 -5.04
C GLN A 83 -2.91 24.39 -3.88
N GLN A 84 -4.03 24.60 -3.17
CA GLN A 84 -4.13 25.49 -2.02
C GLN A 84 -3.84 24.79 -0.68
N SER A 85 -3.79 23.46 -0.66
CA SER A 85 -3.42 22.68 0.52
C SER A 85 -2.00 23.02 0.97
N ASN A 86 -1.66 22.83 2.25
CA ASN A 86 -0.34 23.19 2.77
C ASN A 86 0.45 21.93 3.16
N LEU A 87 1.52 21.64 2.42
CA LEU A 87 2.37 20.47 2.65
C LEU A 87 3.03 20.48 4.04
N GLY A 88 3.43 21.66 4.53
CA GLY A 88 4.05 21.79 5.84
C GLY A 88 3.10 21.43 6.97
N VAL A 89 1.84 21.84 6.87
CA VAL A 89 0.81 21.56 7.88
C VAL A 89 0.49 20.07 7.88
N LEU A 90 0.29 19.50 6.69
CA LEU A 90 0.05 18.06 6.53
C LEU A 90 1.14 17.21 7.20
N VAL A 91 2.41 17.49 6.89
CA VAL A 91 3.52 16.71 7.46
C VAL A 91 3.63 16.95 8.97
N LYS A 92 3.34 18.17 9.45
CA LYS A 92 3.32 18.48 10.87
C LYS A 92 2.24 17.69 11.60
N ASP A 93 1.03 17.63 11.07
CA ASP A 93 -0.10 16.87 11.64
C ASP A 93 0.24 15.37 11.75
N ILE A 94 0.86 14.80 10.72
CA ILE A 94 1.36 13.42 10.71
C ILE A 94 2.41 13.19 11.81
N ARG A 95 3.38 14.12 11.95
CA ARG A 95 4.39 14.01 13.01
C ARG A 95 3.80 14.11 14.41
N GLU A 96 2.80 14.97 14.61
CA GLU A 96 2.11 15.09 15.89
C GLU A 96 1.36 13.81 16.24
N GLU A 97 0.68 13.17 15.28
CA GLU A 97 0.03 11.87 15.52
C GLU A 97 1.06 10.80 15.85
N PHE A 98 2.18 10.71 15.12
CA PHE A 98 3.20 9.70 15.39
C PHE A 98 4.00 9.98 16.68
N THR A 99 3.96 11.21 17.18
CA THR A 99 4.46 11.55 18.53
C THR A 99 3.50 11.06 19.62
N LYS A 100 2.18 11.12 19.37
CA LYS A 100 1.15 10.63 20.30
C LYS A 100 1.01 9.10 20.26
N ARG A 101 1.14 8.49 19.08
CA ARG A 101 0.98 7.06 18.81
C ARG A 101 2.11 6.60 17.87
N PRO A 102 3.27 6.21 18.42
CA PRO A 102 4.41 5.85 17.59
C PRO A 102 4.13 4.60 16.74
N PRO A 103 4.48 4.60 15.45
CA PRO A 103 4.38 3.41 14.60
C PRO A 103 5.16 2.23 15.19
N ALA A 104 4.62 1.03 15.23
CA ALA A 104 5.31 -0.14 15.81
C ALA A 104 5.83 -1.08 14.72
N LYS A 105 7.04 -1.65 14.90
CA LYS A 105 7.53 -2.70 14.00
C LYS A 105 6.58 -3.89 14.03
N LYS A 106 6.27 -4.45 12.86
CA LYS A 106 5.68 -5.79 12.76
C LYS A 106 6.63 -6.75 13.48
N ASN A 107 6.25 -7.23 14.67
CA ASN A 107 6.98 -8.33 15.28
C ASN A 107 7.05 -9.45 14.24
N GLU A 108 8.25 -9.85 13.85
CA GLU A 108 8.51 -11.18 13.30
C GLU A 108 8.28 -12.19 14.42
N GLN A 109 7.03 -12.32 14.85
CA GLN A 109 6.59 -13.48 15.59
C GLN A 109 6.31 -14.54 14.54
N LYS A 110 7.19 -15.54 14.57
CA LYS A 110 6.98 -16.91 14.12
C LYS A 110 5.49 -17.25 14.07
N GLU A 111 5.09 -17.90 12.98
CA GLU A 111 3.93 -18.77 12.99
C GLU A 111 4.09 -19.80 14.12
N ASP A 112 3.61 -19.45 15.31
CA ASP A 112 3.25 -20.42 16.32
C ASP A 112 1.74 -20.26 16.53
N GLY A 113 1.00 -21.22 15.95
CA GLY A 113 -0.35 -21.51 16.37
C GLY A 113 -0.38 -21.73 17.88
N TYR A 114 -1.52 -21.40 18.49
CA TYR A 114 -1.82 -21.66 19.90
C TYR A 114 -0.90 -20.97 20.92
N SER A 115 -1.07 -19.66 21.13
CA SER A 115 -0.67 -19.05 22.42
C SER A 115 -1.47 -17.80 22.74
N ALA A 116 -2.61 -18.02 23.40
CA ALA A 116 -3.10 -17.20 24.51
C ALA A 116 -4.43 -17.79 25.00
N ARG A 117 -4.38 -19.00 25.57
CA ARG A 117 -5.36 -19.31 26.63
C ARG A 117 -4.91 -18.47 27.83
N PRO A 118 -5.77 -17.65 28.45
CA PRO A 118 -5.43 -17.07 29.74
C PRO A 118 -5.04 -18.23 30.66
N PRO A 119 -3.93 -18.14 31.42
CA PRO A 119 -3.68 -19.14 32.45
C PRO A 119 -4.91 -19.18 33.36
N PRO A 120 -5.40 -20.37 33.77
CA PRO A 120 -6.41 -20.43 34.82
C PRO A 120 -5.87 -19.66 36.03
N PRO A 121 -6.73 -18.93 36.77
CA PRO A 121 -6.30 -18.14 37.90
C PRO A 121 -5.57 -19.07 38.89
N ILE A 122 -4.27 -18.83 39.06
CA ILE A 122 -3.51 -19.46 40.14
C ILE A 122 -3.98 -18.77 41.42
N PRO A 123 -4.55 -19.48 42.42
CA PRO A 123 -4.86 -18.87 43.70
C PRO A 123 -3.55 -18.41 44.35
N SER A 124 -3.37 -17.09 44.45
CA SER A 124 -2.28 -16.48 45.21
C SER A 124 -2.39 -16.90 46.66
N ALA A 125 -1.48 -17.76 47.12
CA ALA A 125 -1.34 -18.11 48.53
C ALA A 125 -0.76 -16.91 49.29
N SER A 126 -1.62 -16.02 49.76
CA SER A 126 -1.30 -15.15 50.88
C SER A 126 -1.21 -16.00 52.14
N THR A 127 -0.02 -16.00 52.74
CA THR A 127 0.30 -16.63 54.02
C THR A 127 -0.57 -16.04 55.14
N SER A 128 -1.66 -16.72 55.47
CA SER A 128 -2.21 -16.80 56.81
C SER A 128 -2.13 -18.26 57.27
N SER A 129 -1.54 -18.45 58.44
CA SER A 129 -1.29 -19.74 59.08
C SER A 129 -2.57 -20.36 59.63
N THR A 130 -3.45 -20.80 58.73
CA THR A 130 -4.45 -21.83 59.01
C THR A 130 -4.24 -22.92 57.98
N LEU A 131 -3.77 -24.09 58.42
CA LEU A 131 -3.74 -25.30 57.60
C LEU A 131 -5.09 -25.40 56.85
N PRO A 132 -5.13 -25.39 55.51
CA PRO A 132 -6.37 -25.69 54.81
C PRO A 132 -6.69 -27.14 55.20
N MET A 133 -7.66 -27.30 56.09
CA MET A 133 -8.23 -28.61 56.44
C MET A 133 -8.70 -29.19 55.10
N ASN A 134 -7.93 -30.13 54.55
CA ASN A 134 -8.28 -30.73 53.27
C ASN A 134 -9.66 -31.36 53.49
N PRO A 135 -10.72 -30.96 52.77
CA PRO A 135 -12.08 -31.47 53.03
C PRO A 135 -12.16 -33.00 52.88
N GLU A 136 -11.18 -33.59 52.20
CA GLU A 136 -10.99 -35.03 52.06
C GLU A 136 -10.54 -35.70 53.37
N TYR A 137 -9.75 -35.02 54.22
CA TYR A 137 -9.51 -35.45 55.61
C TYR A 137 -10.80 -35.44 56.42
N SER A 138 -11.75 -34.54 56.13
CA SER A 138 -13.07 -34.53 56.79
C SER A 138 -13.96 -35.69 56.32
N ALA A 139 -13.83 -36.13 55.07
CA ALA A 139 -14.53 -37.32 54.56
C ALA A 139 -13.97 -38.61 55.19
N ILE A 140 -12.63 -38.71 55.29
CA ILE A 140 -11.95 -39.86 55.91
C ILE A 140 -12.18 -39.89 57.44
N SER A 141 -12.19 -38.73 58.11
CA SER A 141 -12.41 -38.64 59.57
C SER A 141 -13.84 -39.01 60.00
N LYS A 142 -14.79 -39.12 59.06
CA LYS A 142 -16.18 -39.50 59.31
C LYS A 142 -16.43 -41.00 59.13
N LEU A 143 -15.46 -41.76 58.62
CA LEU A 143 -15.57 -43.21 58.44
C LEU A 143 -15.31 -43.96 59.75
N SER A 144 -15.95 -45.12 59.90
CA SER A 144 -15.67 -46.03 61.02
C SER A 144 -14.26 -46.66 60.88
N PRO A 145 -13.65 -47.15 61.97
CA PRO A 145 -12.35 -47.82 61.91
C PRO A 145 -12.39 -49.07 61.02
N GLU A 146 -13.49 -49.83 60.99
CA GLU A 146 -13.60 -50.99 60.09
C GLU A 146 -13.62 -50.58 58.62
N GLN A 147 -14.32 -49.48 58.29
CA GLN A 147 -14.35 -48.94 56.93
C GLN A 147 -13.00 -48.37 56.49
N MET A 148 -12.22 -47.83 57.44
CA MET A 148 -10.88 -47.33 57.16
C MET A 148 -9.89 -48.47 56.92
N GLU A 149 -10.01 -49.58 57.66
CA GLU A 149 -9.20 -50.78 57.43
C GLU A 149 -9.59 -51.49 56.13
N GLU A 150 -10.88 -51.48 55.76
CA GLU A 150 -11.35 -51.92 54.44
C GLU A 150 -10.76 -51.08 53.30
N LEU A 151 -10.74 -49.75 53.45
CA LEU A 151 -10.09 -48.86 52.47
C LEU A 151 -8.58 -49.10 52.33
N LEU A 152 -7.90 -49.48 53.42
CA LEU A 152 -6.45 -49.76 53.40
C LEU A 152 -6.11 -51.15 52.85
N SER A 153 -7.04 -52.11 52.95
CA SER A 153 -6.82 -53.50 52.57
C SER A 153 -7.43 -53.87 51.21
N ASN A 154 -8.42 -53.12 50.73
CA ASN A 154 -9.12 -53.37 49.46
C ASN A 154 -8.98 -52.18 48.49
N GLU A 155 -8.15 -52.37 47.46
CA GLU A 155 -7.89 -51.38 46.41
C GLU A 155 -9.16 -50.96 45.66
N THR A 156 -10.13 -51.86 45.48
CA THR A 156 -11.40 -51.54 44.80
C THR A 156 -12.28 -50.66 45.68
N ALA A 157 -12.32 -50.91 46.99
CA ALA A 157 -13.06 -50.08 47.93
C ALA A 157 -12.45 -48.67 48.02
N PHE A 158 -11.11 -48.58 47.99
CA PHE A 158 -10.39 -47.31 47.90
C PHE A 158 -10.73 -46.55 46.63
N ASP A 159 -10.70 -47.21 45.47
CA ASP A 159 -10.99 -46.58 44.18
C ASP A 159 -12.43 -46.04 44.12
N ILE A 160 -13.40 -46.80 44.62
CA ILE A 160 -14.81 -46.36 44.73
C ILE A 160 -14.91 -45.13 45.63
N PHE A 161 -14.26 -45.15 46.79
CA PHE A 161 -14.26 -44.01 47.71
C PHE A 161 -13.56 -42.79 47.10
N PHE A 162 -12.40 -42.96 46.46
CA PHE A 162 -11.66 -41.89 45.78
C PHE A 162 -12.51 -41.23 44.69
N HIS A 163 -13.18 -42.02 43.86
CA HIS A 163 -14.09 -41.52 42.84
C HIS A 163 -15.41 -40.96 43.39
N SER A 164 -15.74 -41.26 44.65
CA SER A 164 -16.88 -40.66 45.32
C SER A 164 -16.61 -39.22 45.81
N LEU A 165 -15.33 -38.85 45.99
CA LEU A 165 -14.92 -37.55 46.48
C LEU A 165 -15.36 -36.44 45.52
N GLU A 166 -15.98 -35.40 46.09
CA GLU A 166 -16.57 -34.30 45.33
C GLU A 166 -15.55 -33.59 44.43
N ARG A 167 -14.30 -33.43 44.92
CA ARG A 167 -13.21 -32.85 44.13
C ARG A 167 -12.86 -33.71 42.91
N VAL A 168 -12.83 -35.03 43.07
CA VAL A 168 -12.48 -35.98 41.99
C VAL A 168 -13.60 -36.02 40.95
N LYS A 169 -14.87 -36.02 41.38
CA LYS A 169 -16.03 -35.88 40.49
C LYS A 169 -15.97 -34.58 39.70
N ASN A 170 -15.77 -33.44 40.37
CA ASN A 170 -15.69 -32.13 39.71
C ASN A 170 -14.55 -32.05 38.71
N LEU A 171 -13.38 -32.62 39.03
CA LEU A 171 -12.24 -32.70 38.10
C LEU A 171 -12.56 -33.56 36.87
N ARG A 172 -13.22 -34.71 37.06
CA ARG A 172 -13.64 -35.57 35.94
C ARG A 172 -14.68 -34.89 35.06
N THR A 173 -15.70 -34.27 35.65
CA THR A 173 -16.70 -33.49 34.90
C THR A 173 -16.04 -32.38 34.09
N PHE A 174 -15.11 -31.63 34.71
CA PHE A 174 -14.37 -30.59 34.00
C PHE A 174 -13.53 -31.16 32.85
N GLN A 175 -12.89 -32.32 33.03
CA GLN A 175 -12.16 -33.01 31.97
C GLN A 175 -13.08 -33.41 30.80
N GLU A 176 -14.25 -33.97 31.10
CA GLU A 176 -15.25 -34.36 30.09
C GLU A 176 -15.79 -33.13 29.32
N GLU A 177 -16.09 -32.04 30.02
CA GLU A 177 -16.48 -30.76 29.40
C GLU A 177 -15.40 -30.22 28.46
N LEU A 178 -14.12 -30.30 28.87
CA LEU A 178 -12.99 -29.90 28.04
C LEU A 178 -12.85 -30.76 26.78
N LEU A 179 -12.98 -32.08 26.92
CA LEU A 179 -12.91 -33.01 25.79
C LEU A 179 -14.04 -32.77 24.80
N SER A 180 -15.28 -32.68 25.30
CA SER A 180 -16.45 -32.36 24.50
C SER A 180 -16.34 -31.00 23.81
N GLY A 181 -15.82 -29.99 24.52
CA GLY A 181 -15.58 -28.67 23.93
C GLY A 181 -14.54 -28.68 22.80
N ASN A 182 -13.44 -29.42 22.98
CA ASN A 182 -12.43 -29.58 21.94
C ASN A 182 -12.97 -30.35 20.73
N GLU A 183 -13.75 -31.41 20.95
CA GLU A 183 -14.39 -32.19 19.89
C GLU A 183 -15.37 -31.34 19.08
N GLN A 184 -16.24 -30.58 19.75
CA GLN A 184 -17.16 -29.66 19.09
C GLN A 184 -16.43 -28.59 18.27
N LEU A 185 -15.31 -28.06 18.80
CA LEU A 185 -14.49 -27.09 18.08
C LEU A 185 -13.84 -27.71 16.84
N ALA A 186 -13.34 -28.94 16.94
CA ALA A 186 -12.78 -29.68 15.81
C ALA A 186 -13.84 -29.89 14.72
N HIS A 187 -15.05 -30.36 15.08
CA HIS A 187 -16.15 -30.51 14.13
C HIS A 187 -16.57 -29.20 13.48
N LYS A 188 -16.63 -28.10 14.25
CA LYS A 188 -16.96 -26.77 13.72
C LYS A 188 -15.88 -26.21 12.79
N ASN A 189 -14.62 -26.56 13.01
CA ASN A 189 -13.52 -26.17 12.13
C ASN A 189 -13.57 -27.00 10.84
N LEU A 190 -13.73 -28.32 10.94
CA LEU A 190 -13.85 -29.22 9.80
C LEU A 190 -15.07 -28.90 8.93
N SER A 191 -16.21 -28.53 9.52
CA SER A 191 -17.41 -28.18 8.76
C SER A 191 -17.25 -26.93 7.88
N LYS A 192 -16.24 -26.09 8.16
CA LYS A 192 -15.93 -24.89 7.37
C LYS A 192 -14.87 -25.14 6.30
N GLU A 193 -14.18 -26.27 6.34
CA GLU A 193 -13.05 -26.57 5.45
C GLU A 193 -13.46 -26.51 3.98
N ASP A 194 -14.53 -27.21 3.59
CA ASP A 194 -15.01 -27.26 2.20
C ASP A 194 -15.40 -25.86 1.68
N GLN A 195 -16.08 -25.05 2.51
CA GLN A 195 -16.43 -23.68 2.14
C GLN A 195 -15.20 -22.80 1.95
N LEU A 196 -14.20 -22.93 2.83
CA LEU A 196 -12.94 -22.17 2.71
C LEU A 196 -12.14 -22.56 1.47
N LEU A 197 -12.08 -23.86 1.15
CA LEU A 197 -11.42 -24.35 -0.05
C LEU A 197 -12.09 -23.82 -1.33
N LYS A 198 -13.42 -23.86 -1.38
CA LYS A 198 -14.19 -23.29 -2.50
C LYS A 198 -13.94 -21.79 -2.66
N LEU A 199 -14.03 -21.03 -1.57
CA LEU A 199 -13.83 -19.58 -1.61
C LEU A 199 -12.40 -19.23 -2.02
N ARG A 200 -11.40 -19.99 -1.54
CA ARG A 200 -10.00 -19.81 -1.94
C ARG A 200 -9.80 -20.07 -3.43
N SER A 201 -10.40 -21.13 -3.97
CA SER A 201 -10.34 -21.43 -5.40
C SER A 201 -11.03 -20.36 -6.25
N GLU A 202 -12.17 -19.83 -5.79
CA GLU A 202 -12.87 -18.74 -6.46
C GLU A 202 -12.02 -17.46 -6.50
N VAL A 203 -11.43 -17.08 -5.36
CA VAL A 203 -10.52 -15.92 -5.28
C VAL A 203 -9.31 -16.09 -6.18
N GLU A 204 -8.72 -17.29 -6.23
CA GLU A 204 -7.58 -17.58 -7.10
C GLU A 204 -7.95 -17.43 -8.59
N ASN A 205 -9.12 -17.95 -8.99
CA ASN A 205 -9.61 -17.82 -10.36
C ASN A 205 -9.91 -16.36 -10.72
N LEU A 206 -10.65 -15.64 -9.86
CA LEU A 206 -11.02 -14.25 -10.10
C LEU A 206 -9.79 -13.33 -10.17
N HIS A 207 -8.80 -13.59 -9.32
CA HIS A 207 -7.52 -12.89 -9.36
C HIS A 207 -6.72 -13.21 -10.62
N GLY A 208 -6.79 -14.46 -11.12
CA GLY A 208 -6.24 -14.86 -12.40
C GLY A 208 -6.86 -14.09 -13.56
N GLN A 209 -8.19 -14.03 -13.62
CA GLN A 209 -8.92 -13.28 -14.65
C GLN A 209 -8.58 -11.78 -14.60
N PHE A 210 -8.59 -11.19 -13.41
CA PHE A 210 -8.21 -9.78 -13.21
C PHE A 210 -6.81 -9.47 -13.75
N LYS A 211 -5.82 -10.36 -13.54
CA LYS A 211 -4.46 -10.17 -14.08
C LYS A 211 -4.45 -10.15 -15.60
N VAL A 212 -5.18 -11.06 -16.24
CA VAL A 212 -5.28 -11.12 -17.70
C VAL A 212 -5.95 -9.86 -18.24
N ASP A 213 -7.09 -9.48 -17.68
CA ASP A 213 -7.85 -8.30 -18.11
C ASP A 213 -7.05 -7.01 -17.92
N LYS A 214 -6.31 -6.90 -16.80
CA LYS A 214 -5.42 -5.78 -16.54
C LYS A 214 -4.30 -5.67 -17.58
N LEU A 215 -3.66 -6.78 -17.93
CA LEU A 215 -2.62 -6.79 -18.97
C LEU A 215 -3.19 -6.39 -20.35
N GLU A 216 -4.38 -6.87 -20.71
CA GLU A 216 -5.04 -6.45 -21.94
C GLU A 216 -5.39 -4.97 -21.94
N PHE A 217 -5.88 -4.45 -20.82
CA PHE A 217 -6.20 -3.04 -20.65
C PHE A 217 -4.96 -2.16 -20.84
N GLU A 218 -3.86 -2.47 -20.14
CA GLU A 218 -2.60 -1.72 -20.23
C GLU A 218 -2.05 -1.72 -21.67
N GLN A 219 -2.17 -2.83 -22.40
CA GLN A 219 -1.80 -2.89 -23.82
C GLN A 219 -2.68 -2.00 -24.69
N LYS A 220 -4.00 -2.03 -24.50
CA LYS A 220 -4.96 -1.21 -25.26
C LYS A 220 -4.77 0.28 -24.95
N GLU A 221 -4.55 0.64 -23.69
CA GLU A 221 -4.26 2.01 -23.25
C GLU A 221 -2.97 2.52 -23.88
N LYS A 222 -1.91 1.69 -23.91
CA LYS A 222 -0.65 2.05 -24.59
C LYS A 222 -0.87 2.34 -26.08
N LEU A 223 -1.60 1.47 -26.79
CA LEU A 223 -1.92 1.67 -28.20
C LEU A 223 -2.76 2.93 -28.43
N GLN A 224 -3.72 3.19 -27.56
CA GLN A 224 -4.54 4.40 -27.59
C GLN A 224 -3.69 5.65 -27.39
N ASN A 225 -2.81 5.66 -26.38
CA ASN A 225 -1.89 6.77 -26.12
C ASN A 225 -0.92 6.99 -27.27
N GLU A 226 -0.39 5.93 -27.88
CA GLU A 226 0.47 6.05 -29.07
C GLU A 226 -0.31 6.69 -30.24
N ALA A 227 -1.53 6.25 -30.50
CA ALA A 227 -2.37 6.84 -31.53
C ALA A 227 -2.71 8.31 -31.22
N TYR A 228 -3.12 8.61 -29.99
CA TYR A 228 -3.46 9.96 -29.56
C TYR A 228 -2.25 10.89 -29.69
N ASN A 229 -1.06 10.44 -29.27
CA ASN A 229 0.18 11.21 -29.41
C ASN A 229 0.58 11.37 -30.89
N ARG A 230 0.61 10.28 -31.67
CA ARG A 230 1.03 10.28 -33.08
C ARG A 230 0.17 11.20 -33.95
N PHE A 231 -1.12 11.26 -33.66
CA PHE A 231 -2.10 12.05 -34.41
C PHE A 231 -2.59 13.29 -33.65
N SER A 232 -1.92 13.64 -32.54
CA SER A 232 -2.21 14.87 -31.80
C SER A 232 -2.01 16.09 -32.68
N SER A 233 -2.84 17.11 -32.44
CA SER A 233 -2.74 18.43 -33.06
C SER A 233 -1.31 18.94 -33.08
N SER A 234 -0.66 18.92 -31.92
CA SER A 234 0.71 19.42 -31.73
C SER A 234 1.71 18.63 -32.56
N THR A 235 1.60 17.30 -32.61
CA THR A 235 2.51 16.44 -33.41
C THR A 235 2.32 16.67 -34.90
N VAL A 236 1.07 16.75 -35.37
CA VAL A 236 0.75 17.02 -36.78
C VAL A 236 1.23 18.42 -37.19
N LEU A 237 0.97 19.44 -36.37
CA LEU A 237 1.41 20.81 -36.62
C LEU A 237 2.95 20.92 -36.61
N THR A 238 3.61 20.26 -35.68
CA THR A 238 5.09 20.23 -35.61
C THR A 238 5.69 19.59 -36.85
N ARG A 239 5.14 18.44 -37.29
CA ARG A 239 5.57 17.77 -38.53
C ARG A 239 5.31 18.63 -39.76
N LEU A 240 4.17 19.30 -39.83
CA LEU A 240 3.85 20.21 -40.93
C LEU A 240 4.80 21.40 -40.96
N LYS A 241 5.10 22.01 -39.80
CA LYS A 241 6.07 23.10 -39.67
C LYS A 241 7.48 22.67 -40.11
N ALA A 242 7.93 21.48 -39.69
CA ALA A 242 9.19 20.91 -40.15
C ALA A 242 9.21 20.70 -41.68
N SER A 243 8.11 20.21 -42.26
CA SER A 243 7.98 20.02 -43.71
C SER A 243 7.96 21.35 -44.49
N VAL A 244 7.46 22.44 -43.89
CA VAL A 244 7.55 23.79 -44.47
C VAL A 244 9.00 24.26 -44.48
N TYR A 245 9.69 24.15 -43.34
CA TYR A 245 11.09 24.53 -43.20
C TYR A 245 12.00 23.75 -44.16
N GLU A 246 11.81 22.43 -44.25
CA GLU A 246 12.56 21.58 -45.17
C GLU A 246 12.37 21.97 -46.64
N SER A 247 11.12 22.28 -47.06
CA SER A 247 10.88 22.78 -48.42
C SER A 247 11.52 24.14 -48.70
N ASP A 248 11.62 25.00 -47.69
CA ASP A 248 12.25 26.31 -47.81
C ASP A 248 13.76 26.17 -48.00
N GLU A 249 14.41 25.40 -47.12
CA GLU A 249 15.83 25.05 -47.20
C GLU A 249 16.20 24.39 -48.52
N LEU A 250 15.37 23.46 -49.02
CA LEU A 250 15.59 22.86 -50.35
C LEU A 250 15.55 23.92 -51.46
N SER A 251 14.61 24.87 -51.39
CA SER A 251 14.53 25.94 -52.39
C SER A 251 15.72 26.92 -52.31
N GLU A 252 16.21 27.22 -51.11
CA GLU A 252 17.42 28.02 -50.87
C GLU A 252 18.67 27.29 -51.37
N SER A 253 18.78 25.97 -51.14
CA SER A 253 19.90 25.17 -51.65
C SER A 253 19.98 25.15 -53.18
N VAL A 254 18.83 25.11 -53.85
CA VAL A 254 18.75 25.21 -55.32
C VAL A 254 19.14 26.61 -55.81
N ALA A 255 18.73 27.66 -55.09
CA ALA A 255 19.14 29.02 -55.40
C ALA A 255 20.66 29.21 -55.22
N GLN A 256 21.22 28.70 -54.13
CA GLN A 256 22.65 28.76 -53.87
C GLN A 256 23.45 28.00 -54.94
N SER A 257 23.02 26.79 -55.30
CA SER A 257 23.66 25.99 -56.35
C SER A 257 23.69 26.71 -57.71
N PHE A 258 22.63 27.46 -58.03
CA PHE A 258 22.61 28.32 -59.22
C PHE A 258 23.58 29.50 -59.12
N LEU A 259 23.64 30.18 -57.97
CA LEU A 259 24.60 31.28 -57.74
C LEU A 259 26.06 30.82 -57.80
N ASP A 260 26.32 29.60 -57.34
CA ASP A 260 27.64 28.97 -57.40
C ASP A 260 28.01 28.49 -58.82
N GLY A 261 27.11 28.60 -59.79
CA GLY A 261 27.30 28.18 -61.17
C GLY A 261 27.19 26.68 -61.41
N ASN A 262 26.74 25.92 -60.41
CA ASN A 262 26.58 24.46 -60.47
C ASN A 262 25.25 24.02 -61.11
N LEU A 263 24.38 24.97 -61.48
CA LEU A 263 23.07 24.73 -62.06
C LEU A 263 22.81 25.69 -63.22
N ASP A 264 22.30 25.17 -64.34
CA ASP A 264 21.90 25.99 -65.49
C ASP A 264 20.54 26.69 -65.27
N ASN A 265 20.25 27.68 -66.11
CA ASN A 265 19.06 28.53 -65.97
C ASN A 265 17.74 27.75 -66.07
N ASP A 266 17.62 26.86 -67.05
CA ASP A 266 16.38 26.11 -67.29
C ASP A 266 16.13 25.11 -66.15
N SER A 267 17.18 24.43 -65.69
CA SER A 267 17.13 23.52 -64.54
C SER A 267 16.81 24.26 -63.24
N PHE A 268 17.35 25.45 -63.04
CA PHE A 268 17.04 26.30 -61.88
C PHE A 268 15.57 26.70 -61.86
N VAL A 269 15.06 27.28 -62.95
CA VAL A 269 13.67 27.74 -63.03
C VAL A 269 12.70 26.59 -62.77
N LYS A 270 12.98 25.41 -63.33
CA LYS A 270 12.14 24.22 -63.13
C LYS A 270 12.15 23.75 -61.68
N GLN A 271 13.32 23.54 -61.08
CA GLN A 271 13.43 22.99 -59.72
C GLN A 271 12.97 23.99 -58.64
N PHE A 272 13.41 25.24 -58.75
CA PHE A 272 13.05 26.27 -57.79
C PHE A 272 11.54 26.52 -57.76
N ARG A 273 10.89 26.56 -58.92
CA ARG A 273 9.43 26.70 -59.01
C ARG A 273 8.70 25.53 -58.36
N GLU A 274 9.13 24.30 -58.58
CA GLU A 274 8.51 23.13 -57.96
C GLU A 274 8.67 23.14 -56.43
N PHE A 275 9.87 23.43 -55.91
CA PHE A 275 10.08 23.53 -54.46
C PHE A 275 9.29 24.68 -53.81
N ARG A 276 9.30 25.87 -54.43
CA ARG A 276 8.51 27.02 -53.91
C ARG A 276 7.01 26.77 -53.97
N LYS A 277 6.51 26.06 -54.98
CA LYS A 277 5.10 25.64 -55.04
C LYS A 277 4.73 24.72 -53.87
N VAL A 278 5.58 23.74 -53.54
CA VAL A 278 5.36 22.85 -52.40
C VAL A 278 5.46 23.62 -51.07
N TYR A 279 6.45 24.50 -50.92
CA TYR A 279 6.60 25.38 -49.77
C TYR A 279 5.33 26.20 -49.52
N HIS A 280 4.87 26.97 -50.51
CA HIS A 280 3.68 27.82 -50.35
C HIS A 280 2.42 27.01 -50.06
N LEU A 281 2.24 25.86 -50.70
CA LEU A 281 1.13 24.97 -50.39
C LEU A 281 1.14 24.49 -48.93
N ARG A 282 2.30 24.09 -48.41
CA ARG A 282 2.46 23.65 -47.03
C ARG A 282 2.30 24.81 -46.05
N ALA A 283 2.84 25.99 -46.37
CA ALA A 283 2.75 27.19 -45.55
C ALA A 283 1.30 27.67 -45.41
N SER A 284 0.54 27.73 -46.51
CA SER A 284 -0.89 28.07 -46.47
C SER A 284 -1.71 27.04 -45.70
N LYS A 285 -1.38 25.75 -45.82
CA LYS A 285 -2.02 24.69 -45.01
C LYS A 285 -1.70 24.83 -43.52
N LEU A 286 -0.47 25.19 -43.17
CA LEU A 286 -0.05 25.41 -41.78
C LEU A 286 -0.78 26.61 -41.17
N GLU A 287 -0.80 27.74 -41.87
CA GLU A 287 -1.49 28.96 -41.44
C GLU A 287 -2.98 28.67 -41.19
N ARG A 288 -3.62 27.96 -42.12
CA ARG A 288 -5.02 27.56 -41.97
C ARG A 288 -5.23 26.59 -40.80
N ALA A 289 -4.36 25.60 -40.64
CA ALA A 289 -4.42 24.64 -39.53
C ALA A 289 -4.29 25.31 -38.15
N GLN A 290 -3.47 26.36 -38.06
CA GLN A 290 -3.29 27.16 -36.85
C GLN A 290 -4.47 28.09 -36.58
N LYS A 291 -5.06 28.69 -37.63
CA LYS A 291 -6.15 29.65 -37.52
C LYS A 291 -7.51 29.00 -37.24
N ASP A 292 -7.79 27.88 -37.90
CA ASP A 292 -9.11 27.23 -37.85
C ASP A 292 -9.25 26.31 -36.60
N ASN A 293 -8.23 26.19 -35.74
CA ASN A 293 -8.19 25.22 -34.63
C ASN A 293 -8.72 23.83 -35.05
N LEU A 294 -8.31 23.39 -36.26
CA LEU A 294 -8.84 22.19 -36.93
C LEU A 294 -8.64 20.88 -36.15
N PHE A 295 -7.90 20.95 -35.04
CA PHE A 295 -7.66 19.85 -34.12
C PHE A 295 -8.10 20.29 -32.72
N VAL A 296 -9.39 20.12 -32.45
CA VAL A 296 -9.96 20.34 -31.12
C VAL A 296 -9.40 19.28 -30.17
N PRO A 297 -8.89 19.66 -28.97
CA PRO A 297 -8.55 18.68 -27.95
C PRO A 297 -9.87 18.04 -27.47
N TYR A 298 -10.01 16.73 -27.70
CA TYR A 298 -10.95 15.90 -26.94
C TYR A 298 -10.33 15.57 -25.60
#